data_AF-A0A0C5BZN9-F1
#
_entry.id   AF-A0A0C5BZN9-F1
#
_cell.length_a   1.000
_cell.length_b   1.000
_cell.length_c   1.000
_cell.angle_alpha   90.00
_cell.angle_beta   90.00
_cell.angle_gamma   90.00
#
_symmetry.space_group_name_H-M   'P 1'
#
loop_
_entity.id
_entity.type
_entity.pdbx_description
1 polymer ?
#
loop_
_entity_poly.entity_id
_entity_poly.type
_entity_poly.pdbx_seq_one_letter_code
_entity_poly.pdbx_strand_id
1 'polypeptide(L)' 'MIIGRVLENEKKVKFELDIFCTNCGKKVPGRLQTGESYYQTQEFHAELEDFKKNYLCGVCRDKKRRD' A
#
# COMPACT_ATOMS: atom_id res chain seq x y z
N MET A 1 4.48 2.62 -5.10
CA MET A 1 3.87 3.34 -3.95
C MET A 1 4.66 2.97 -2.70
N ILE A 2 4.83 3.88 -1.75
CA ILE A 2 5.55 3.62 -0.50
C ILE A 2 4.50 3.31 0.58
N ILE A 3 4.72 2.26 1.36
CA ILE A 3 4.00 1.98 2.62
C ILE A 3 4.98 2.19 3.77
N GLY A 4 4.49 2.78 4.86
CA GLY A 4 5.30 3.05 6.04
C GLY A 4 6.30 4.18 5.83
N ARG A 5 7.45 4.03 6.48
CA ARG A 5 8.50 5.05 6.54
C ARG A 5 9.75 4.59 5.80
N VAL A 6 10.46 5.56 5.22
CA VAL A 6 11.81 5.37 4.67
C VAL A 6 12.66 6.51 5.23
N LEU A 7 13.66 6.17 6.03
CA LEU A 7 14.60 7.12 6.60
C LEU A 7 15.62 7.60 5.54
N GLU A 8 16.21 8.75 5.78
CA GLU A 8 17.27 9.29 4.93
C GLU A 8 18.49 8.34 4.96
N ASN A 9 18.99 7.94 3.80
CA ASN A 9 20.06 6.94 3.59
C ASN A 9 19.71 5.48 3.93
N GLU A 10 18.44 5.17 4.18
CA GLU A 10 17.99 3.79 4.38
C GLU A 10 17.80 3.03 3.07
N LYS A 11 18.12 1.74 3.07
CA LYS A 11 17.82 0.86 1.94
C LYS A 11 16.31 0.66 1.80
N LYS A 12 15.86 0.62 0.56
CA LYS A 12 14.46 0.35 0.21
C LYS A 12 14.29 -1.11 -0.14
N VAL A 13 13.35 -1.78 0.53
CA VAL A 13 12.89 -3.12 0.18
C VAL A 13 11.72 -2.99 -0.79
N LYS A 14 11.83 -3.66 -1.94
CA LYS A 14 10.72 -3.75 -2.92
C LYS A 14 10.05 -5.10 -2.78
N PHE A 15 8.72 -5.12 -2.80
CA PHE A 15 7.94 -6.33 -2.69
C PHE A 15 6.66 -6.22 -3.53
N GLU A 16 6.08 -7.38 -3.84
CA GLU A 16 4.84 -7.48 -4.60
C GLU A 16 3.78 -8.16 -3.73
N LEU A 17 2.55 -7.64 -3.81
CA LEU A 17 1.40 -8.26 -3.19
C LEU A 17 0.20 -8.16 -4.14
N ASP A 18 -0.78 -9.02 -3.90
CA ASP A 18 -2.07 -8.89 -4.55
C ASP A 18 -2.90 -7.81 -3.84
N ILE A 19 -3.22 -6.74 -4.58
CA ILE A 19 -4.08 -5.65 -4.13
C ILE A 19 -5.36 -5.68 -4.94
N PHE A 20 -6.48 -5.59 -4.25
CA PHE A 20 -7.81 -5.50 -4.83
C PHE A 20 -8.46 -4.19 -4.41
N CYS A 21 -9.14 -3.52 -5.33
CA CYS A 21 -9.98 -2.37 -4.99
C CYS A 21 -11.15 -2.83 -4.12
N THR A 22 -11.33 -2.23 -2.95
CA THR A 22 -12.40 -2.63 -2.03
C THR A 22 -13.79 -2.24 -2.53
N ASN A 23 -13.88 -1.27 -3.44
CA ASN A 23 -15.14 -0.84 -4.03
C ASN A 23 -15.54 -1.66 -5.28
N CYS A 24 -14.60 -1.91 -6.21
CA CYS A 24 -14.92 -2.58 -7.48
C CYS A 24 -14.30 -3.98 -7.66
N GLY A 25 -13.58 -4.51 -6.68
CA GLY A 25 -12.93 -5.82 -6.72
C GLY A 25 -11.79 -5.96 -7.74
N LYS A 26 -11.48 -4.91 -8.51
CA LYS A 26 -10.45 -4.95 -9.55
C LYS A 26 -9.08 -5.22 -8.94
N LYS A 27 -8.38 -6.25 -9.43
CA LYS A 27 -6.95 -6.48 -9.16
C LYS A 27 -6.13 -5.35 -9.75
N VAL A 28 -5.23 -4.77 -8.95
CA VAL A 28 -4.31 -3.72 -9.39
C VAL A 28 -2.85 -4.16 -9.21
N PRO A 29 -1.89 -3.55 -9.93
CA PRO A 29 -0.48 -3.82 -9.70
C PRO A 29 -0.07 -3.45 -8.27
N GLY A 30 0.46 -4.43 -7.52
CA GLY A 30 0.83 -4.26 -6.12
C GLY A 30 2.33 -4.16 -5.86
N ARG A 31 3.08 -3.53 -6.77
CA ARG A 31 4.50 -3.22 -6.55
C ARG A 31 4.65 -2.10 -5.53
N LEU A 32 5.08 -2.46 -4.33
CA LEU A 32 5.29 -1.55 -3.21
C LEU A 32 6.76 -1.53 -2.80
N GLN A 33 7.11 -0.52 -2.01
CA GLN A 33 8.41 -0.42 -1.38
C GLN A 33 8.29 0.18 0.03
N THR A 34 9.20 -0.18 0.92
CA THR A 34 9.30 0.37 2.28
C THR A 34 10.77 0.41 2.73
N GLY A 35 11.06 1.07 3.86
CA GLY A 35 12.39 1.08 4.47
C GLY A 35 12.72 -0.29 5.05
N GLU A 36 13.98 -0.72 4.94
CA GLU A 36 14.45 -2.01 5.49
C GLU A 36 14.19 -2.16 7.00
N SER A 37 14.40 -1.10 7.79
CA SER A 37 14.14 -1.08 9.23
C SER A 37 12.66 -1.13 9.58
N TYR A 38 11.79 -0.72 8.66
CA TYR A 38 10.33 -0.76 8.85
C TYR A 38 9.73 -2.07 8.35
N TYR A 39 10.34 -2.72 7.36
CA TYR A 39 9.83 -3.94 6.74
C TYR A 39 9.66 -5.09 7.75
N GLN A 40 8.52 -5.78 7.68
CA GLN A 40 8.17 -6.91 8.58
C GLN A 40 8.08 -6.58 10.08
N THR A 41 8.07 -5.30 10.46
CA THR A 41 7.73 -4.90 11.83
C THR A 41 6.23 -5.13 12.10
N GLN A 42 5.84 -5.20 13.38
CA GLN A 42 4.43 -5.30 13.75
C GLN A 42 3.61 -4.11 13.22
N GLU A 43 4.19 -2.90 13.27
CA GLU A 43 3.59 -1.69 12.71
C GLU A 43 3.37 -1.81 11.20
N PHE A 44 4.38 -2.32 10.46
CA PHE A 44 4.25 -2.58 9.04
C PHE A 44 3.12 -3.55 8.72
N HIS A 45 2.98 -4.64 9.48
CA HIS A 45 1.90 -5.59 9.26
C HIS A 45 0.52 -4.97 9.53
N ALA A 46 0.39 -4.17 10.59
CA ALA A 46 -0.85 -3.46 10.89
C ALA A 46 -1.21 -2.45 9.79
N GLU A 47 -0.25 -1.64 9.32
CA GLU A 47 -0.45 -0.68 8.24
C GLU A 47 -0.77 -1.36 6.90
N LEU A 48 -0.10 -2.47 6.59
CA LEU A 48 -0.34 -3.22 5.36
C LEU A 48 -1.75 -3.82 5.33
N GLU A 49 -2.25 -4.33 6.46
CA GLU A 49 -3.61 -4.85 6.55
C GLU A 49 -4.67 -3.75 6.46
N ASP A 50 -4.45 -2.61 7.12
CA ASP A 50 -5.34 -1.45 6.97
C ASP A 50 -5.35 -0.94 5.53
N PHE A 51 -4.17 -0.82 4.91
CA PHE A 51 -4.03 -0.44 3.52
C PHE A 51 -4.84 -1.35 2.60
N LYS A 52 -4.74 -2.68 2.75
CA LYS A 52 -5.51 -3.65 1.92
C LYS A 52 -7.02 -3.46 2.09
N LYS A 53 -7.50 -3.22 3.30
CA LYS A 53 -8.94 -3.04 3.60
C LYS A 53 -9.51 -1.73 3.08
N ASN A 54 -8.68 -0.70 2.96
CA ASN A 54 -9.11 0.64 2.57
C ASN A 54 -8.74 1.01 1.12
N TYR A 55 -7.98 0.17 0.42
CA TYR A 55 -7.47 0.51 -0.89
C TYR A 55 -8.57 0.71 -1.95
N LEU A 56 -8.52 1.86 -2.63
CA LEU A 56 -9.32 2.16 -3.81
C LEU A 56 -8.41 2.31 -5.04
N CYS A 57 -8.81 1.68 -6.14
CA CYS A 57 -8.17 1.94 -7.42
C CYS A 57 -8.38 3.42 -7.82
N GLY A 58 -7.51 3.94 -8.70
CA GLY A 58 -7.54 5.35 -9.10
C GLY A 58 -8.94 5.82 -9.55
N VAL A 59 -9.65 5.01 -10.34
CA VAL A 59 -11.02 5.31 -10.80
C VAL A 59 -12.00 5.46 -9.64
N CYS A 60 -12.05 4.49 -8.71
CA CYS A 60 -12.96 4.53 -7.57
C CYS A 60 -12.61 5.64 -6.59
N ARG A 61 -11.32 5.90 -6.38
CA ARG A 61 -10.84 7.01 -5.55
C ARG A 61 -11.25 8.36 -6.13
N ASP A 62 -11.10 8.54 -7.43
CA ASP A 62 -11.41 9.81 -8.09
C ASP A 62 -12.92 10.03 -8.21
N LYS A 63 -13.73 8.97 -8.35
CA LYS A 63 -15.20 9.04 -8.20
C LYS A 63 -15.61 9.50 -6.80
N LYS A 64 -15.08 8.85 -5.74
CA LYS A 64 -15.37 9.19 -4.34
C LYS A 64 -15.01 10.64 -3.97
N ARG A 65 -14.09 11.29 -4.70
CA ARG A 65 -13.72 12.71 -4.49
C ARG A 65 -14.69 13.71 -5.14
N ARG A 66 -15.51 13.25 -6.10
CA ARG A 66 -16.45 14.07 -6.86
C ARG A 66 -17.89 13.95 -6.34
N ASP A 67 -18.16 12.93 -5.52
CA ASP A 67 -19.41 12.75 -4.76
C ASP A 67 -19.38 13.57 -3.47
#